data_AF-A0A7S4EKT2-F1
#
_entry.id   AF-A0A7S4EKT2-F1
#
_cell.length_a   1.000
_cell.length_b   1.000
_cell.length_c   1.000
_cell.angle_alpha   90.00
_cell.angle_beta   90.00
_cell.angle_gamma   90.00
#
_symmetry.space_group_name_H-M   'P 1'
#
loop_
_entity.id
_entity.type
_entity.pdbx_description
1 polymer ?
#
loop_
_entity_poly.entity_id
_entity_poly.type
_entity_poly.pdbx_seq_one_letter_code
_entity_poly.pdbx_strand_id
1 'polypeptide(L)'
;STSTSTSTSTSTLTPMVVETPDLVIPHCRLQEREFVLAPLIDIAGRHLIHPTVSSSSSSTQEHASDNTLGGLLDNLIAAKENDGTDEYKAVRLLPLPRERFLVFDKTLIMGILNVTPDSFSDGGKWTGGVDLAVAQAMKMVDEGATIVDIGGESTRPGATEIPVEEQIRRTVPVIQSIRERSKEVVVSIDTRHADVARAAVEAGADIVNDVSGGTHDPNMLSTVADLQVPIVLMHMRGTPELMQRLTDYDDQGGVVDGVIGALLERSQAAEAAGIPRWMQVLDPGIGFAKDLDGNLSLLKNYSDLRTKLGDFPLLLGTSRKGFIGKLTGETEAEKRDFGTVGSCIASLCLGNRGNDNSLGCNILRVHNVKGAKQATAVMDAIVAAR
;
A
#
# COMPACT_ATOMS: atom_id res chain seq x y z
N SER A 1 -30.25 2.95 43.41
CA SER A 1 -29.85 3.10 42.01
C SER A 1 -29.03 1.88 41.62
N THR A 2 -29.60 0.99 40.81
CA THR A 2 -28.93 -0.24 40.34
C THR A 2 -28.02 0.10 39.16
N SER A 3 -26.71 -0.13 39.32
CA SER A 3 -25.71 0.05 38.27
C SER A 3 -25.65 -1.20 37.39
N THR A 4 -26.37 -1.21 36.27
CA THR A 4 -26.23 -2.25 35.23
C THR A 4 -24.93 -2.05 34.45
N SER A 5 -23.88 -2.76 34.84
CA SER A 5 -22.66 -2.91 34.06
C SER A 5 -22.92 -3.81 32.86
N THR A 6 -23.07 -3.25 31.66
CA THR A 6 -23.15 -4.01 30.41
C THR A 6 -21.77 -4.56 30.04
N SER A 7 -21.40 -5.70 30.61
CA SER A 7 -20.28 -6.50 30.13
C SER A 7 -20.61 -7.05 28.75
N THR A 8 -19.97 -6.53 27.70
CA THR A 8 -20.02 -7.11 26.36
C THR A 8 -19.30 -8.45 26.36
N SER A 9 -20.04 -9.52 26.62
CA SER A 9 -19.53 -10.89 26.52
C SER A 9 -19.21 -11.20 25.06
N THR A 10 -17.94 -11.15 24.70
CA THR A 10 -17.43 -11.75 23.47
C THR A 10 -17.75 -13.24 23.50
N SER A 11 -18.79 -13.64 22.77
CA SER A 11 -19.13 -15.04 22.60
C SER A 11 -17.96 -15.73 21.91
N THR A 12 -17.23 -16.56 22.64
CA THR A 12 -16.26 -17.49 22.07
C THR A 12 -17.04 -18.54 21.30
N LEU A 13 -17.38 -18.22 20.05
CA LEU A 13 -18.07 -19.11 19.12
C LEU A 13 -17.19 -20.34 18.89
N THR A 14 -17.48 -21.44 19.58
CA THR A 14 -16.87 -22.73 19.32
C THR A 14 -17.11 -23.07 17.84
N PRO A 15 -16.05 -23.23 17.03
CA PRO A 15 -16.23 -23.50 15.61
C PRO A 15 -17.03 -24.80 15.40
N MET A 16 -18.05 -24.73 14.55
CA MET A 16 -18.90 -25.88 14.27
C MET A 16 -18.11 -26.91 13.46
N VAL A 17 -18.03 -28.14 13.98
CA VAL A 17 -17.53 -29.30 13.24
C VAL A 17 -18.71 -30.18 12.85
N VAL A 18 -18.77 -30.56 11.58
CA VAL A 18 -19.79 -31.45 11.01
C VAL A 18 -19.10 -32.49 10.14
N GLU A 19 -19.46 -33.75 10.32
CA GLU A 19 -19.03 -34.84 9.45
C GLU A 19 -20.23 -35.77 9.19
N THR A 20 -20.81 -35.64 8.00
CA THR A 20 -21.86 -36.51 7.48
C THR A 20 -21.54 -36.89 6.02
N PRO A 21 -22.21 -37.90 5.43
CA PRO A 21 -22.01 -38.26 4.02
C PRO A 21 -22.26 -37.09 3.03
N ASP A 22 -23.10 -36.13 3.43
CA ASP A 22 -23.55 -35.02 2.58
C ASP A 22 -22.86 -33.68 2.91
N LEU A 23 -22.20 -33.55 4.08
CA LEU A 23 -21.65 -32.29 4.56
C LEU A 23 -20.44 -32.49 5.48
N VAL A 24 -19.33 -31.82 5.15
CA VAL A 24 -18.13 -31.75 6.00
C VAL A 24 -17.76 -30.28 6.28
N ILE A 25 -17.69 -29.90 7.56
CA ILE A 25 -17.32 -28.57 8.04
C ILE A 25 -16.27 -28.73 9.15
N PRO A 26 -15.14 -28.00 9.12
CA PRO A 26 -14.64 -27.17 8.01
C PRO A 26 -14.40 -28.01 6.74
N HIS A 27 -14.38 -27.35 5.57
CA HIS A 27 -14.25 -28.02 4.28
C HIS A 27 -13.00 -28.93 4.25
N CYS A 28 -13.17 -30.23 4.07
CA CYS A 28 -12.12 -31.25 4.22
C CYS A 28 -10.78 -30.92 3.54
N ARG A 29 -10.79 -30.45 2.28
CA ARG A 29 -9.59 -30.08 1.51
C ARG A 29 -9.12 -28.62 1.68
N LEU A 30 -9.48 -27.94 2.78
CA LEU A 30 -9.06 -26.55 3.03
C LEU A 30 -7.54 -26.44 3.18
N GLN A 31 -6.93 -27.39 3.89
CA GLN A 31 -5.49 -27.42 4.20
C GLN A 31 -4.61 -27.67 2.97
N GLU A 32 -5.19 -28.17 1.86
CA GLU A 32 -4.50 -28.40 0.59
C GLU A 32 -4.51 -27.16 -0.33
N ARG A 33 -5.21 -26.08 0.05
CA ARG A 33 -5.62 -25.02 -0.87
C ARG A 33 -5.19 -23.64 -0.40
N GLU A 34 -4.04 -23.21 -0.91
CA GLU A 34 -3.47 -21.87 -0.71
C GLU A 34 -4.48 -20.76 -1.06
N PHE A 35 -5.20 -20.92 -2.18
CA PHE A 35 -6.25 -20.01 -2.64
C PHE A 35 -7.54 -20.02 -1.79
N VAL A 36 -7.63 -20.88 -0.77
CA VAL A 36 -8.67 -20.84 0.27
C VAL A 36 -8.09 -20.30 1.58
N LEU A 37 -6.90 -20.77 1.98
CA LEU A 37 -6.21 -20.35 3.20
C LEU A 37 -5.86 -18.85 3.19
N ALA A 38 -5.22 -18.35 2.14
CA ALA A 38 -4.76 -16.96 2.07
C ALA A 38 -5.90 -15.91 2.17
N PRO A 39 -6.99 -15.98 1.38
CA PRO A 39 -8.11 -15.04 1.54
C PRO A 39 -8.92 -15.27 2.83
N LEU A 40 -8.91 -16.48 3.41
CA LEU A 40 -9.52 -16.72 4.72
C LEU A 40 -8.71 -16.04 5.85
N ILE A 41 -7.38 -16.04 5.75
CA ILE A 41 -6.49 -15.34 6.69
C ILE A 41 -6.75 -13.83 6.71
N ASP A 42 -7.07 -13.22 5.56
CA ASP A 42 -7.40 -11.79 5.49
C ASP A 42 -8.69 -11.42 6.26
N ILE A 43 -9.57 -12.40 6.50
CA ILE A 43 -10.88 -12.21 7.15
C ILE A 43 -10.84 -12.69 8.62
N ALA A 44 -10.20 -13.83 8.87
CA ALA A 44 -10.22 -14.54 10.15
C ALA A 44 -8.94 -14.34 10.98
N GLY A 45 -7.88 -13.77 10.38
CA GLY A 45 -6.56 -13.62 10.99
C GLY A 45 -5.73 -14.90 10.99
N ARG A 46 -4.40 -14.74 10.91
CA ARG A 46 -3.44 -15.88 10.91
C ARG A 46 -3.55 -16.77 12.14
N HIS A 47 -3.96 -16.22 13.29
CA HIS A 47 -3.98 -16.92 14.58
C HIS A 47 -5.24 -17.76 14.85
N LEU A 48 -6.24 -17.79 13.96
CA LEU A 48 -7.39 -18.67 14.16
C LEU A 48 -6.95 -20.14 14.10
N ILE A 49 -7.25 -20.90 15.15
CA ILE A 49 -6.94 -22.34 15.25
C ILE A 49 -7.93 -23.13 14.38
N HIS A 50 -7.42 -24.05 13.55
CA HIS A 50 -8.24 -24.88 12.68
C HIS A 50 -8.98 -25.96 13.49
N PRO A 51 -10.33 -26.06 13.43
CA PRO A 51 -11.12 -26.82 14.40
C PRO A 51 -10.83 -28.33 14.49
N THR A 52 -10.30 -28.92 13.41
CA THR A 52 -10.04 -30.36 13.30
C THR A 52 -8.57 -30.74 13.26
N VAL A 53 -7.63 -29.78 13.32
CA VAL A 53 -6.21 -30.14 13.49
C VAL A 53 -5.99 -30.40 14.98
N SER A 54 -5.93 -31.68 15.33
CA SER A 54 -5.65 -32.12 16.69
C SER A 54 -4.34 -31.52 17.18
N SER A 55 -4.34 -30.94 18.38
CA SER A 55 -3.10 -30.70 19.11
C SER A 55 -2.47 -32.05 19.44
N SER A 56 -1.44 -32.44 18.68
CA SER A 56 -0.61 -33.61 18.99
C SER A 56 -0.10 -33.48 20.43
N SER A 57 -0.06 -34.59 21.16
CA SER A 57 -0.01 -34.58 22.63
C SER A 57 1.39 -34.34 23.20
N SER A 58 1.96 -33.17 22.90
CA SER A 58 3.21 -32.63 23.45
C SER A 58 2.97 -31.20 23.93
N SER A 59 3.11 -30.96 25.23
CA SER A 59 2.77 -29.68 25.87
C SER A 59 3.89 -28.64 25.75
N THR A 60 4.32 -28.34 24.52
CA THR A 60 5.29 -27.29 24.18
C THR A 60 4.62 -26.25 23.28
N GLN A 61 4.88 -24.96 23.54
CA GLN A 61 4.24 -23.86 22.78
C GLN A 61 4.63 -23.84 21.30
N GLU A 62 5.74 -24.48 20.94
CA GLU A 62 6.34 -24.50 19.60
C GLU A 62 5.49 -25.23 18.55
N HIS A 63 4.54 -26.10 18.94
CA HIS A 63 3.61 -26.76 18.00
C HIS A 63 2.22 -26.11 17.95
N ALA A 64 1.98 -25.04 18.72
CA ALA A 64 0.68 -24.35 18.69
C ALA A 64 0.49 -23.49 17.42
N SER A 65 1.59 -23.12 16.75
CA SER A 65 1.60 -22.42 15.46
C SER A 65 0.97 -23.24 14.34
N ASP A 66 1.32 -24.52 14.27
CA ASP A 66 1.13 -25.38 13.10
C ASP A 66 -0.36 -25.64 12.82
N ASN A 67 -1.17 -25.60 13.88
CA ASN A 67 -2.62 -25.79 13.87
C ASN A 67 -3.40 -24.49 13.58
N THR A 68 -2.73 -23.34 13.43
CA THR A 68 -3.38 -22.07 13.05
C THR A 68 -3.54 -21.95 11.54
N LEU A 69 -4.45 -21.11 11.05
CA LEU A 69 -4.57 -20.83 9.61
C LEU A 69 -3.25 -20.34 9.01
N GLY A 70 -2.49 -19.51 9.74
CA GLY A 70 -1.15 -19.07 9.34
C GLY A 70 -0.19 -20.24 9.18
N GLY A 71 -0.03 -21.06 10.22
CA GLY A 71 0.85 -22.24 10.18
C GLY A 71 0.45 -23.26 9.10
N LEU A 72 -0.85 -23.44 8.84
CA LEU A 72 -1.34 -24.26 7.74
C LEU A 72 -0.95 -23.71 6.36
N LEU A 73 -1.00 -22.38 6.17
CA LEU A 73 -0.55 -21.74 4.92
C LEU A 73 0.97 -21.85 4.78
N ASP A 74 1.73 -21.57 5.83
CA ASP A 74 3.19 -21.58 5.82
C ASP A 74 3.74 -22.98 5.52
N ASN A 75 3.16 -24.01 6.16
CA ASN A 75 3.48 -25.41 5.87
C ASN A 75 3.10 -25.83 4.43
N LEU A 76 1.98 -25.33 3.89
CA LEU A 76 1.56 -25.63 2.51
C LEU A 76 2.49 -24.99 1.47
N ILE A 77 2.95 -23.76 1.71
CA ILE A 77 3.91 -23.08 0.84
C ILE A 77 5.25 -23.82 0.89
N ALA A 78 5.77 -24.11 2.09
CA ALA A 78 7.02 -24.85 2.25
C ALA A 78 6.99 -26.24 1.60
N ALA A 79 5.84 -26.94 1.63
CA ALA A 79 5.69 -28.23 0.93
C ALA A 79 5.86 -28.08 -0.59
N LYS A 80 5.18 -27.10 -1.21
CA LYS A 80 5.27 -26.85 -2.67
C LYS A 80 6.69 -26.51 -3.12
N GLU A 81 7.40 -25.67 -2.34
CA GLU A 81 8.76 -25.25 -2.63
C GLU A 81 9.74 -26.43 -2.61
N ASN A 82 9.55 -27.39 -1.69
CA ASN A 82 10.37 -28.61 -1.61
C ASN A 82 10.05 -29.63 -2.72
N ASP A 83 8.77 -29.81 -3.07
CA ASP A 83 8.35 -30.74 -4.13
C ASP A 83 8.65 -30.22 -5.55
N GLY A 84 9.05 -28.94 -5.69
CA GLY A 84 9.31 -28.29 -6.99
C GLY A 84 8.05 -28.08 -7.84
N THR A 85 6.87 -28.17 -7.24
CA THR A 85 5.56 -28.09 -7.91
C THR A 85 5.01 -26.65 -7.94
N ASP A 86 5.86 -25.72 -8.37
CA ASP A 86 5.61 -24.26 -8.43
C ASP A 86 4.61 -23.83 -9.53
N GLU A 87 3.77 -24.76 -10.02
CA GLU A 87 2.87 -24.51 -11.16
C GLU A 87 1.69 -23.59 -10.79
N TYR A 88 1.30 -23.55 -9.50
CA TYR A 88 0.16 -22.76 -9.01
C TYR A 88 0.41 -22.17 -7.61
N LYS A 89 1.16 -21.07 -7.53
CA LYS A 89 1.25 -20.20 -6.34
C LYS A 89 0.10 -19.18 -6.31
N ALA A 90 -0.42 -18.84 -5.14
CA ALA A 90 -1.41 -17.77 -5.01
C ALA A 90 -0.71 -16.40 -5.01
N VAL A 91 -1.26 -15.45 -5.77
CA VAL A 91 -0.67 -14.10 -5.90
C VAL A 91 -1.59 -13.06 -5.30
N ARG A 92 -1.05 -12.19 -4.43
CA ARG A 92 -1.79 -11.05 -3.88
C ARG A 92 -2.22 -10.12 -5.03
N LEU A 93 -3.47 -9.67 -4.97
CA LEU A 93 -4.04 -8.71 -5.91
C LEU A 93 -4.69 -7.52 -5.19
N LEU A 94 -4.92 -6.44 -5.92
CA LEU A 94 -5.73 -5.29 -5.52
C LEU A 94 -6.88 -5.16 -6.55
N PRO A 95 -8.16 -5.31 -6.17
CA PRO A 95 -9.28 -5.14 -7.10
C PRO A 95 -9.48 -3.66 -7.44
N LEU A 96 -9.70 -3.35 -8.70
CA LEU A 96 -9.94 -1.99 -9.20
C LEU A 96 -11.35 -1.88 -9.83
N PRO A 97 -11.89 -0.66 -9.96
CA PRO A 97 -13.08 -0.42 -10.77
C PRO A 97 -12.96 -0.97 -12.19
N ARG A 98 -14.10 -1.42 -12.72
CA ARG A 98 -14.27 -1.97 -14.09
C ARG A 98 -13.64 -3.37 -14.29
N GLU A 99 -13.79 -4.25 -13.29
CA GLU A 99 -13.36 -5.66 -13.35
C GLU A 99 -11.85 -5.85 -13.63
N ARG A 100 -11.04 -4.89 -13.18
CA ARG A 100 -9.57 -4.92 -13.30
C ARG A 100 -8.92 -5.26 -11.98
N PHE A 101 -7.66 -5.71 -12.05
CA PHE A 101 -6.87 -6.06 -10.88
C PHE A 101 -5.43 -5.57 -11.06
N LEU A 102 -4.82 -5.02 -10.03
CA LEU A 102 -3.35 -5.04 -9.93
C LEU A 102 -2.95 -6.40 -9.38
N VAL A 103 -1.92 -7.01 -9.98
CA VAL A 103 -1.33 -8.27 -9.53
C VAL A 103 0.07 -7.96 -9.02
N PHE A 104 0.42 -8.45 -7.83
CA PHE A 104 1.73 -8.23 -7.21
C PHE A 104 2.66 -9.43 -7.44
N ASP A 105 2.78 -9.84 -8.70
CA ASP A 105 3.75 -10.81 -9.25
C ASP A 105 5.13 -10.18 -9.52
N LYS A 106 5.25 -8.86 -9.34
CA LYS A 106 6.43 -8.02 -9.57
C LYS A 106 6.23 -6.67 -8.86
N THR A 107 7.32 -5.94 -8.60
CA THR A 107 7.23 -4.55 -8.15
C THR A 107 6.61 -3.67 -9.24
N LEU A 108 5.50 -3.03 -8.90
CA LEU A 108 4.80 -2.08 -9.77
C LEU A 108 5.40 -0.67 -9.64
N ILE A 109 5.23 0.14 -10.68
CA ILE A 109 5.71 1.53 -10.68
C ILE A 109 4.53 2.49 -10.77
N MET A 110 4.51 3.44 -9.84
CA MET A 110 3.56 4.54 -9.77
C MET A 110 4.27 5.84 -10.17
N GLY A 111 3.91 6.40 -11.32
CA GLY A 111 4.45 7.66 -11.83
C GLY A 111 3.77 8.88 -11.19
N ILE A 112 4.56 9.79 -10.61
CA ILE A 112 4.05 10.99 -9.92
C ILE A 112 3.78 12.12 -10.92
N LEU A 113 2.51 12.44 -11.15
CA LEU A 113 2.06 13.56 -11.98
C LEU A 113 1.50 14.70 -11.09
N ASN A 114 2.37 15.66 -10.75
CA ASN A 114 1.94 16.87 -10.03
C ASN A 114 1.27 17.85 -11.01
N VAL A 115 0.06 18.30 -10.71
CA VAL A 115 -0.75 19.23 -11.53
C VAL A 115 -0.69 20.63 -10.92
N THR A 116 0.53 21.19 -10.87
CA THR A 116 0.85 22.49 -10.25
C THR A 116 0.68 23.66 -11.21
N PRO A 117 0.30 24.88 -10.76
CA PRO A 117 -0.05 26.00 -11.64
C PRO A 117 1.11 26.51 -12.51
N ASP A 118 2.36 26.26 -12.11
CA ASP A 118 3.55 26.57 -12.92
C ASP A 118 3.63 25.73 -14.21
N SER A 119 2.88 24.61 -14.29
CA SER A 119 2.68 23.81 -15.50
C SER A 119 1.55 24.35 -16.40
N PHE A 120 0.90 25.45 -16.00
CA PHE A 120 -0.28 26.06 -16.64
C PHE A 120 -0.09 27.57 -16.87
N SER A 121 1.09 28.13 -16.58
CA SER A 121 1.32 29.58 -16.46
C SER A 121 1.49 30.35 -17.79
N ASP A 122 1.43 29.67 -18.93
CA ASP A 122 1.44 30.29 -20.27
C ASP A 122 0.05 30.73 -20.75
N GLY A 123 -0.34 31.95 -20.35
CA GLY A 123 -1.05 32.84 -21.28
C GLY A 123 -2.49 32.50 -21.70
N GLY A 124 -3.35 32.05 -20.78
CA GLY A 124 -4.79 32.33 -20.88
C GLY A 124 -5.69 31.35 -21.65
N LYS A 125 -5.26 30.11 -21.90
CA LYS A 125 -6.17 29.02 -22.31
C LYS A 125 -5.93 27.74 -21.50
N TRP A 126 -6.94 27.35 -20.71
CA TRP A 126 -6.93 26.19 -19.83
C TRP A 126 -6.67 24.83 -20.51
N THR A 127 -6.79 24.75 -21.84
CA THR A 127 -6.58 23.50 -22.61
C THR A 127 -5.12 23.02 -22.58
N GLY A 128 -4.15 23.93 -22.61
CA GLY A 128 -2.74 23.57 -22.82
C GLY A 128 -2.15 22.69 -21.71
N GLY A 129 -2.35 23.07 -20.45
CA GLY A 129 -1.83 22.31 -19.31
C GLY A 129 -2.49 20.94 -19.11
N VAL A 130 -3.77 20.78 -19.50
CA VAL A 130 -4.44 19.47 -19.48
C VAL A 130 -3.81 18.54 -20.51
N ASP A 131 -3.66 18.97 -21.77
CA ASP A 131 -3.03 18.14 -22.80
C ASP A 131 -1.56 17.83 -22.49
N LEU A 132 -0.82 18.76 -21.89
CA LEU A 132 0.55 18.51 -21.40
C LEU A 132 0.60 17.48 -20.26
N ALA A 133 -0.29 17.60 -19.27
CA ALA A 133 -0.38 16.65 -18.16
C ALA A 133 -0.75 15.25 -18.66
N VAL A 134 -1.71 15.13 -19.58
CA VAL A 134 -2.10 13.85 -20.19
C VAL A 134 -0.99 13.28 -21.06
N ALA A 135 -0.31 14.10 -21.88
CA ALA A 135 0.85 13.64 -22.67
C ALA A 135 1.98 13.10 -21.77
N GLN A 136 2.25 13.76 -20.64
CA GLN A 136 3.21 13.28 -19.65
C GLN A 136 2.72 12.03 -18.91
N ALA A 137 1.42 11.86 -18.68
CA ALA A 137 0.83 10.63 -18.14
C ALA A 137 1.02 9.44 -19.11
N MET A 138 0.69 9.60 -20.39
CA MET A 138 0.88 8.55 -21.40
C MET A 138 2.37 8.20 -21.56
N LYS A 139 3.26 9.20 -21.55
CA LYS A 139 4.71 8.98 -21.53
C LYS A 139 5.19 8.20 -20.29
N MET A 140 4.61 8.42 -19.11
CA MET A 140 4.94 7.58 -17.93
C MET A 140 4.54 6.11 -18.17
N VAL A 141 3.42 5.86 -18.82
CA VAL A 141 2.99 4.49 -19.18
C VAL A 141 3.95 3.87 -20.20
N ASP A 142 4.35 4.62 -21.24
CA ASP A 142 5.38 4.20 -22.21
C ASP A 142 6.75 3.93 -21.56
N GLU A 143 7.11 4.68 -20.52
CA GLU A 143 8.31 4.45 -19.70
C GLU A 143 8.18 3.27 -18.72
N GLY A 144 6.99 2.67 -18.59
CA GLY A 144 6.73 1.46 -17.82
C GLY A 144 6.01 1.64 -16.48
N ALA A 145 5.32 2.76 -16.25
CA ALA A 145 4.44 2.93 -15.10
C ALA A 145 3.17 2.07 -15.24
N THR A 146 2.81 1.37 -14.17
CA THR A 146 1.54 0.63 -14.05
C THR A 146 0.42 1.55 -13.58
N ILE A 147 0.76 2.53 -12.74
CA ILE A 147 -0.16 3.49 -12.14
C ILE A 147 0.35 4.91 -12.46
N VAL A 148 -0.53 5.83 -12.82
CA VAL A 148 -0.25 7.27 -12.82
C VAL A 148 -0.98 7.89 -11.65
N ASP A 149 -0.25 8.58 -10.78
CA ASP A 149 -0.77 9.13 -9.53
C ASP A 149 -0.73 10.65 -9.58
N ILE A 150 -1.92 11.25 -9.50
CA ILE A 150 -2.20 12.62 -9.91
C ILE A 150 -2.44 13.47 -8.67
N GLY A 151 -1.56 14.47 -8.42
CA GLY A 151 -1.67 15.37 -7.28
C GLY A 151 -2.05 16.78 -7.70
N GLY A 152 -3.20 17.29 -7.26
CA GLY A 152 -3.60 18.69 -7.47
C GLY A 152 -2.93 19.68 -6.52
N GLU A 153 -2.44 19.18 -5.40
CA GLU A 153 -1.81 19.92 -4.30
C GLU A 153 -0.37 19.43 -4.04
N SER A 154 0.48 20.29 -3.50
CA SER A 154 1.84 19.93 -3.08
C SER A 154 1.86 19.50 -1.61
N THR A 155 2.01 18.21 -1.33
CA THR A 155 2.19 17.65 0.03
C THR A 155 3.62 17.83 0.59
N ARG A 156 4.43 18.73 0.00
CA ARG A 156 5.82 19.01 0.42
C ARG A 156 5.89 19.76 1.77
N PRO A 157 6.97 19.61 2.56
CA PRO A 157 7.10 20.33 3.83
C PRO A 157 6.98 21.85 3.68
N GLY A 158 6.07 22.46 4.46
CA GLY A 158 5.81 23.90 4.42
C GLY A 158 5.13 24.43 3.15
N ALA A 159 4.55 23.56 2.32
CA ALA A 159 3.62 24.00 1.28
C ALA A 159 2.31 24.53 1.88
N THR A 160 1.59 25.38 1.15
CA THR A 160 0.29 25.90 1.57
C THR A 160 -0.84 25.07 0.97
N GLU A 161 -1.79 24.67 1.83
CA GLU A 161 -3.04 24.01 1.46
C GLU A 161 -3.87 24.86 0.48
N ILE A 162 -4.55 24.22 -0.49
CA ILE A 162 -5.35 24.89 -1.52
C ILE A 162 -6.81 24.44 -1.50
N PRO A 163 -7.79 25.31 -1.84
CA PRO A 163 -9.21 24.97 -1.78
C PRO A 163 -9.59 23.70 -2.56
N VAL A 164 -10.55 22.95 -2.03
CA VAL A 164 -11.08 21.71 -2.62
C VAL A 164 -11.50 21.91 -4.08
N GLU A 165 -12.15 23.02 -4.40
CA GLU A 165 -12.60 23.36 -5.75
C GLU A 165 -11.44 23.62 -6.71
N GLU A 166 -10.29 24.08 -6.20
CA GLU A 166 -9.06 24.25 -6.99
C GLU A 166 -8.34 22.92 -7.21
N GLN A 167 -8.34 22.00 -6.23
CA GLN A 167 -7.83 20.64 -6.43
C GLN A 167 -8.66 19.91 -7.49
N ILE A 168 -9.99 19.91 -7.35
CA ILE A 168 -10.94 19.31 -8.32
C ILE A 168 -10.73 19.89 -9.72
N ARG A 169 -10.66 21.23 -9.84
CA ARG A 169 -10.46 21.94 -11.10
C ARG A 169 -9.15 21.59 -11.80
N ARG A 170 -8.11 21.22 -11.06
CA ARG A 170 -6.82 20.75 -11.60
C ARG A 170 -6.89 19.28 -12.03
N THR A 171 -7.40 18.39 -11.17
CA THR A 171 -7.25 16.94 -11.36
C THR A 171 -8.33 16.34 -12.27
N VAL A 172 -9.61 16.71 -12.09
CA VAL A 172 -10.73 16.08 -12.81
C VAL A 172 -10.60 16.15 -14.34
N PRO A 173 -10.26 17.29 -14.98
CA PRO A 173 -10.10 17.35 -16.43
C PRO A 173 -8.96 16.45 -16.96
N VAL A 174 -7.88 16.28 -16.19
CA VAL A 174 -6.76 15.40 -16.53
C VAL A 174 -7.18 13.94 -16.42
N ILE A 175 -7.89 13.56 -15.34
CA ILE A 175 -8.42 12.21 -15.15
C ILE A 175 -9.40 11.84 -16.27
N GLN A 176 -10.37 12.71 -16.57
CA GLN A 176 -11.34 12.52 -17.65
C GLN A 176 -10.64 12.31 -19.00
N SER A 177 -9.66 13.17 -19.35
CA SER A 177 -8.99 13.07 -20.64
C SER A 177 -8.03 11.88 -20.74
N ILE A 178 -7.39 11.44 -19.65
CA ILE A 178 -6.70 10.14 -19.60
C ILE A 178 -7.70 9.01 -19.90
N ARG A 179 -8.93 9.08 -19.36
CA ARG A 179 -9.95 8.03 -19.50
C ARG A 179 -10.60 7.97 -20.88
N GLU A 180 -10.73 9.09 -21.56
CA GLU A 180 -11.09 9.16 -22.98
C GLU A 180 -10.02 8.51 -23.87
N ARG A 181 -8.74 8.70 -23.51
CA ARG A 181 -7.58 8.21 -24.28
C ARG A 181 -7.20 6.76 -23.96
N SER A 182 -7.42 6.28 -22.74
CA SER A 182 -7.20 4.87 -22.37
C SER A 182 -8.03 4.40 -21.17
N LYS A 183 -8.61 3.20 -21.30
CA LYS A 183 -9.28 2.47 -20.21
C LYS A 183 -8.32 1.60 -19.39
N GLU A 184 -7.09 1.38 -19.88
CA GLU A 184 -6.15 0.39 -19.33
C GLU A 184 -5.17 0.96 -18.31
N VAL A 185 -4.79 2.24 -18.45
CA VAL A 185 -4.00 2.97 -17.44
C VAL A 185 -4.70 2.87 -16.09
N VAL A 186 -3.97 2.68 -14.99
CA VAL A 186 -4.54 2.80 -13.63
C VAL A 186 -4.26 4.20 -13.12
N VAL A 187 -5.30 4.90 -12.63
CA VAL A 187 -5.18 6.29 -12.18
C VAL A 187 -5.41 6.37 -10.68
N SER A 188 -4.46 6.96 -9.97
CA SER A 188 -4.54 7.25 -8.54
C SER A 188 -4.67 8.77 -8.31
N ILE A 189 -5.36 9.18 -7.25
CA ILE A 189 -5.52 10.59 -6.84
C ILE A 189 -4.78 10.83 -5.51
N ASP A 190 -3.71 11.63 -5.52
CA ASP A 190 -3.01 12.09 -4.31
C ASP A 190 -3.81 13.26 -3.73
N THR A 191 -4.60 12.98 -2.68
CA THR A 191 -5.40 13.99 -1.97
C THR A 191 -5.75 13.57 -0.55
N ARG A 192 -5.95 14.57 0.32
CA ARG A 192 -6.32 14.42 1.72
C ARG A 192 -7.81 14.72 1.99
N HIS A 193 -8.58 15.09 0.96
CA HIS A 193 -9.97 15.56 1.09
C HIS A 193 -10.95 14.61 0.41
N ALA A 194 -12.04 14.27 1.10
CA ALA A 194 -13.04 13.31 0.64
C ALA A 194 -13.75 13.77 -0.64
N ASP A 195 -14.09 15.06 -0.74
CA ASP A 195 -14.77 15.63 -1.92
C ASP A 195 -13.88 15.58 -3.18
N VAL A 196 -12.56 15.78 -3.02
CA VAL A 196 -11.59 15.67 -4.12
C VAL A 196 -11.46 14.20 -4.57
N ALA A 197 -11.38 13.27 -3.61
CA ALA A 197 -11.35 11.84 -3.88
C ALA A 197 -12.62 11.37 -4.61
N ARG A 198 -13.80 11.82 -4.16
CA ARG A 198 -15.10 11.52 -4.77
C ARG A 198 -15.18 12.02 -6.21
N ALA A 199 -14.92 13.31 -6.43
CA ALA A 199 -14.92 13.89 -7.77
C ALA A 199 -13.88 13.24 -8.71
N ALA A 200 -12.71 12.83 -8.20
CA ALA A 200 -11.70 12.13 -8.96
C ALA A 200 -12.11 10.70 -9.36
N VAL A 201 -12.77 9.94 -8.48
CA VAL A 201 -13.27 8.60 -8.79
C VAL A 201 -14.46 8.67 -9.75
N GLU A 202 -15.37 9.63 -9.57
CA GLU A 202 -16.46 9.91 -10.53
C GLU A 202 -15.93 10.33 -11.91
N ALA A 203 -14.80 11.05 -11.96
CA ALA A 203 -14.06 11.34 -13.19
C ALA A 203 -13.36 10.11 -13.80
N GLY A 204 -13.25 9.01 -13.05
CA GLY A 204 -12.74 7.72 -13.51
C GLY A 204 -11.38 7.30 -12.94
N ALA A 205 -10.90 7.88 -11.84
CA ALA A 205 -9.80 7.32 -11.05
C ALA A 205 -10.14 5.92 -10.49
N ASP A 206 -9.12 5.21 -10.02
CA ASP A 206 -9.21 3.81 -9.57
C ASP A 206 -8.77 3.60 -8.12
N ILE A 207 -7.92 4.47 -7.58
CA ILE A 207 -7.27 4.35 -6.27
C ILE A 207 -7.25 5.73 -5.64
N VAL A 208 -7.52 5.83 -4.33
CA VAL A 208 -7.31 7.05 -3.55
C VAL A 208 -5.99 6.93 -2.80
N ASN A 209 -5.12 7.92 -2.91
CA ASN A 209 -3.83 7.96 -2.24
C ASN A 209 -3.83 9.09 -1.21
N ASP A 210 -4.12 8.74 0.05
CA ASP A 210 -4.20 9.72 1.13
C ASP A 210 -2.94 9.66 2.00
N VAL A 211 -2.09 10.68 1.84
CA VAL A 211 -0.88 10.87 2.64
C VAL A 211 -1.18 11.01 4.15
N SER A 212 -2.40 11.34 4.54
CA SER A 212 -2.85 11.41 5.94
C SER A 212 -3.40 10.07 6.49
N GLY A 213 -3.60 9.06 5.64
CA GLY A 213 -4.21 7.78 6.04
C GLY A 213 -5.65 7.92 6.57
N GLY A 214 -6.43 8.87 6.06
CA GLY A 214 -7.79 9.19 6.49
C GLY A 214 -7.86 9.95 7.82
N THR A 215 -6.83 10.74 8.16
CA THR A 215 -6.80 11.53 9.42
C THR A 215 -7.02 13.03 9.21
N HIS A 216 -6.82 13.55 8.01
CA HIS A 216 -7.04 14.96 7.71
C HIS A 216 -8.53 15.30 7.50
N ASP A 217 -9.21 14.53 6.64
CA ASP A 217 -10.66 14.63 6.45
C ASP A 217 -11.35 13.42 7.11
N PRO A 218 -12.22 13.62 8.13
CA PRO A 218 -12.89 12.52 8.82
C PRO A 218 -13.87 11.75 7.92
N ASN A 219 -14.25 12.29 6.76
CA ASN A 219 -15.15 11.66 5.80
C ASN A 219 -14.40 10.83 4.74
N MET A 220 -13.05 10.80 4.76
CA MET A 220 -12.26 10.12 3.73
C MET A 220 -12.55 8.62 3.69
N LEU A 221 -12.48 7.93 4.84
CA LEU A 221 -12.63 6.47 4.90
C LEU A 221 -14.04 6.01 4.54
N SER A 222 -15.09 6.72 5.00
CA SER A 222 -16.47 6.44 4.61
C SER A 222 -16.71 6.73 3.13
N THR A 223 -16.16 7.83 2.60
CA THR A 223 -16.26 8.15 1.16
C THR A 223 -15.58 7.11 0.29
N VAL A 224 -14.40 6.61 0.68
CA VAL A 224 -13.73 5.52 -0.05
C VAL A 224 -14.53 4.20 0.03
N ALA A 225 -15.13 3.90 1.18
CA ALA A 225 -16.02 2.74 1.33
C ALA A 225 -17.26 2.84 0.42
N ASP A 226 -17.92 4.02 0.35
CA ASP A 226 -19.04 4.29 -0.57
C ASP A 226 -18.63 4.06 -2.05
N LEU A 227 -17.43 4.50 -2.41
CA LEU A 227 -16.89 4.46 -3.78
C LEU A 227 -16.37 3.07 -4.18
N GLN A 228 -16.17 2.17 -3.21
CA GLN A 228 -15.66 0.81 -3.40
C GLN A 228 -14.31 0.75 -4.16
N VAL A 229 -13.45 1.75 -3.94
CA VAL A 229 -12.09 1.83 -4.51
C VAL A 229 -11.02 1.49 -3.47
N PRO A 230 -9.85 0.98 -3.89
CA PRO A 230 -8.70 0.87 -3.01
C PRO A 230 -8.17 2.20 -2.48
N ILE A 231 -7.50 2.12 -1.32
CA ILE A 231 -6.83 3.23 -0.66
C ILE A 231 -5.36 2.93 -0.35
N VAL A 232 -4.49 3.91 -0.59
CA VAL A 232 -3.16 3.97 0.02
C VAL A 232 -3.28 4.74 1.34
N LEU A 233 -2.98 4.07 2.45
CA LEU A 233 -2.87 4.64 3.78
C LEU A 233 -1.39 4.91 4.08
N MET A 234 -0.97 6.17 4.02
CA MET A 234 0.38 6.56 4.41
C MET A 234 0.42 7.02 5.88
N HIS A 235 1.52 6.74 6.58
CA HIS A 235 1.76 7.30 7.91
C HIS A 235 2.51 8.65 7.86
N MET A 236 1.86 9.70 8.36
CA MET A 236 2.47 10.99 8.75
C MET A 236 1.98 11.41 10.14
N ARG A 237 2.60 12.44 10.74
CA ARG A 237 2.17 13.07 12.01
C ARG A 237 2.01 14.57 11.84
N GLY A 238 0.92 15.12 12.36
CA GLY A 238 0.56 16.53 12.19
C GLY A 238 0.18 16.88 10.75
N THR A 239 0.57 18.06 10.29
CA THR A 239 0.30 18.62 8.95
C THR A 239 1.62 18.89 8.20
N PRO A 240 1.63 19.22 6.89
CA PRO A 240 2.86 19.51 6.14
C PRO A 240 3.78 20.59 6.73
N GLU A 241 3.23 21.52 7.50
CA GLU A 241 3.93 22.64 8.18
C GLU A 241 4.39 22.26 9.60
N LEU A 242 3.78 21.24 10.22
CA LEU A 242 4.09 20.74 11.57
C LEU A 242 5.03 19.52 11.55
N MET A 243 4.91 18.64 10.56
CA MET A 243 5.48 17.28 10.58
C MET A 243 6.99 17.22 10.86
N GLN A 244 7.78 18.18 10.38
CA GLN A 244 9.24 18.23 10.59
C GLN A 244 9.63 18.61 12.03
N ARG A 245 8.65 18.86 12.93
CA ARG A 245 8.82 19.02 14.38
C ARG A 245 8.29 17.82 15.18
N LEU A 246 7.79 16.78 14.51
CA LEU A 246 7.15 15.60 15.11
C LEU A 246 7.89 14.30 14.74
N THR A 247 9.22 14.38 14.72
CA THR A 247 10.13 13.31 14.26
C THR A 247 10.65 12.40 15.39
N ASP A 248 10.30 12.69 16.64
CA ASP A 248 10.66 11.91 17.83
C ASP A 248 9.65 10.77 18.04
N TYR A 249 10.13 9.54 18.19
CA TYR A 249 9.34 8.32 18.35
C TYR A 249 9.79 7.49 19.57
N ASP A 250 10.58 8.05 20.49
CA ASP A 250 11.09 7.31 21.64
C ASP A 250 9.95 6.81 22.56
N ASP A 251 8.81 7.52 22.57
CA ASP A 251 7.57 7.13 23.24
C ASP A 251 6.87 5.90 22.62
N GLN A 252 7.26 5.50 21.41
CA GLN A 252 6.65 4.44 20.60
C GLN A 252 7.61 3.26 20.34
N GLY A 253 8.73 3.18 21.08
CA GLY A 253 9.77 2.17 20.84
C GLY A 253 10.71 2.50 19.67
N GLY A 254 10.67 3.74 19.18
CA GLY A 254 11.42 4.20 18.02
C GLY A 254 10.60 4.15 16.72
N VAL A 255 11.16 4.76 15.67
CA VAL A 255 10.43 5.07 14.43
C VAL A 255 9.79 3.85 13.74
N VAL A 256 10.41 2.67 13.81
CA VAL A 256 9.94 1.48 13.10
C VAL A 256 8.63 0.97 13.72
N ASP A 257 8.62 0.75 15.03
CA ASP A 257 7.44 0.23 15.73
C ASP A 257 6.33 1.28 15.83
N GLY A 258 6.66 2.57 15.99
CA GLY A 258 5.68 3.66 15.91
C GLY A 258 5.00 3.78 14.53
N VAL A 259 5.75 3.63 13.43
CA VAL A 259 5.19 3.59 12.07
C VAL A 259 4.26 2.39 11.88
N ILE A 260 4.64 1.22 12.39
CA ILE A 260 3.85 -0.01 12.27
C ILE A 260 2.55 0.10 13.07
N GLY A 261 2.62 0.53 14.33
CA GLY A 261 1.46 0.70 15.19
C GLY A 261 0.44 1.68 14.58
N ALA A 262 0.92 2.84 14.11
CA ALA A 262 0.07 3.82 13.44
C ALA A 262 -0.59 3.25 12.16
N LEU A 263 0.16 2.56 11.29
CA LEU A 263 -0.40 1.97 10.07
C LEU A 263 -1.45 0.89 10.35
N LEU A 264 -1.24 0.06 11.38
CA LEU A 264 -2.22 -0.96 11.79
C LEU A 264 -3.47 -0.32 12.40
N GLU A 265 -3.35 0.76 13.19
CA GLU A 265 -4.50 1.55 13.67
C GLU A 265 -5.29 2.16 12.50
N ARG A 266 -4.61 2.74 11.50
CA ARG A 266 -5.27 3.31 10.31
C ARG A 266 -5.96 2.24 9.46
N SER A 267 -5.37 1.05 9.37
CA SER A 267 -5.99 -0.10 8.71
C SER A 267 -7.25 -0.57 9.43
N GLN A 268 -7.22 -0.71 10.77
CA GLN A 268 -8.40 -1.05 11.57
C GLN A 268 -9.51 0.00 11.43
N ALA A 269 -9.17 1.29 11.37
CA ALA A 269 -10.13 2.36 11.11
C ALA A 269 -10.75 2.26 9.69
N ALA A 270 -9.98 1.85 8.69
CA ALA A 270 -10.47 1.62 7.33
C ALA A 270 -11.38 0.37 7.24
N GLU A 271 -11.02 -0.73 7.91
CA GLU A 271 -11.87 -1.93 8.02
C GLU A 271 -13.19 -1.61 8.75
N ALA A 272 -13.14 -0.83 9.83
CA ALA A 272 -14.33 -0.37 10.56
C ALA A 272 -15.22 0.60 9.77
N ALA A 273 -14.65 1.34 8.79
CA ALA A 273 -15.40 2.16 7.85
C ALA A 273 -16.01 1.36 6.67
N GLY A 274 -15.66 0.07 6.53
CA GLY A 274 -16.15 -0.82 5.47
C GLY A 274 -15.17 -1.05 4.30
N ILE A 275 -13.93 -0.55 4.37
CA ILE A 275 -12.89 -0.81 3.37
C ILE A 275 -12.19 -2.13 3.73
N PRO A 276 -12.43 -3.24 3.00
CA PRO A 276 -11.87 -4.54 3.35
C PRO A 276 -10.34 -4.56 3.20
N ARG A 277 -9.69 -5.44 3.96
CA ARG A 277 -8.22 -5.60 4.00
C ARG A 277 -7.56 -5.69 2.61
N TRP A 278 -8.20 -6.39 1.66
CA TRP A 278 -7.72 -6.56 0.28
C TRP A 278 -7.91 -5.33 -0.63
N MET A 279 -8.46 -4.22 -0.13
CA MET A 279 -8.53 -2.91 -0.79
C MET A 279 -7.55 -1.89 -0.19
N GLN A 280 -6.67 -2.29 0.72
CA GLN A 280 -5.74 -1.39 1.39
C GLN A 280 -4.29 -1.62 0.93
N VAL A 281 -3.55 -0.51 0.81
CA VAL A 281 -2.09 -0.46 0.54
C VAL A 281 -1.46 0.43 1.61
N LEU A 282 -0.29 0.08 2.14
CA LEU A 282 0.35 0.84 3.23
C LEU A 282 1.67 1.49 2.78
N ASP A 283 1.93 2.75 3.17
CA ASP A 283 3.23 3.44 2.98
C ASP A 283 3.79 3.97 4.33
N PRO A 284 5.02 3.59 4.74
CA PRO A 284 5.65 4.09 5.97
C PRO A 284 5.91 5.61 5.99
N GLY A 285 5.70 6.32 4.87
CA GLY A 285 5.72 7.77 4.76
C GLY A 285 7.12 8.36 4.85
N ILE A 286 8.01 7.91 3.96
CA ILE A 286 9.41 8.38 3.94
C ILE A 286 9.46 9.90 3.69
N GLY A 287 10.16 10.61 4.58
CA GLY A 287 10.28 12.07 4.64
C GLY A 287 9.11 12.79 5.33
N PHE A 288 8.05 12.09 5.72
CA PHE A 288 6.88 12.68 6.38
C PHE A 288 6.89 12.42 7.88
N ALA A 289 7.24 13.43 8.68
CA ALA A 289 7.50 13.30 10.11
C ALA A 289 8.61 12.29 10.48
N LYS A 290 9.63 12.13 9.62
CA LYS A 290 10.89 11.45 9.98
C LYS A 290 12.09 12.32 9.62
N ASP A 291 13.08 12.37 10.50
CA ASP A 291 14.36 13.06 10.31
C ASP A 291 15.32 12.22 9.43
N LEU A 292 16.64 12.50 9.41
CA LEU A 292 17.54 11.71 8.57
C LEU A 292 17.65 10.26 9.06
N ASP A 293 17.87 10.07 10.35
CA ASP A 293 18.16 8.75 10.91
C ASP A 293 16.89 7.90 11.05
N GLY A 294 15.74 8.54 11.29
CA GLY A 294 14.44 7.91 11.23
C GLY A 294 14.08 7.39 9.82
N ASN A 295 14.38 8.17 8.77
CA ASN A 295 14.21 7.72 7.38
C ASN A 295 15.15 6.55 7.05
N LEU A 296 16.42 6.63 7.43
CA LEU A 296 17.38 5.54 7.21
C LEU A 296 17.00 4.27 7.99
N SER A 297 16.46 4.40 9.20
CA SER A 297 16.03 3.26 10.01
C SER A 297 14.82 2.53 9.42
N LEU A 298 13.88 3.24 8.78
CA LEU A 298 12.76 2.60 8.06
C LEU A 298 13.22 1.89 6.78
N LEU A 299 14.16 2.49 6.04
CA LEU A 299 14.71 1.88 4.83
C LEU A 299 15.59 0.66 5.15
N LYS A 300 16.32 0.71 6.27
CA LYS A 300 17.18 -0.38 6.76
C LYS A 300 16.36 -1.60 7.20
N ASN A 301 15.34 -1.40 8.01
CA ASN A 301 14.54 -2.48 8.61
C ASN A 301 13.22 -2.71 7.84
N TYR A 302 13.26 -2.65 6.50
CA TYR A 302 12.08 -2.83 5.66
C TYR A 302 11.56 -4.28 5.71
N SER A 303 12.44 -5.24 6.03
CA SER A 303 12.14 -6.60 6.48
C SER A 303 11.09 -6.62 7.60
N ASP A 304 11.26 -5.77 8.60
CA ASP A 304 10.48 -5.74 9.84
C ASP A 304 9.15 -5.05 9.60
N LEU A 305 9.14 -3.98 8.79
CA LEU A 305 7.92 -3.38 8.26
C LEU A 305 7.08 -4.45 7.54
N ARG A 306 7.66 -5.21 6.60
CA ARG A 306 6.92 -6.25 5.88
C ARG A 306 6.44 -7.37 6.81
N THR A 307 7.27 -7.83 7.73
CA THR A 307 6.94 -8.94 8.63
C THR A 307 5.83 -8.56 9.61
N LYS A 308 5.87 -7.35 10.19
CA LYS A 308 4.91 -6.90 11.22
C LYS A 308 3.61 -6.31 10.65
N LEU A 309 3.62 -5.75 9.44
CA LEU A 309 2.39 -5.37 8.72
C LEU A 309 1.70 -6.58 8.07
N GLY A 310 2.46 -7.64 7.78
CA GLY A 310 1.96 -8.87 7.18
C GLY A 310 1.62 -8.71 5.70
N ASP A 311 0.52 -9.35 5.28
CA ASP A 311 0.24 -9.60 3.86
C ASP A 311 -0.40 -8.41 3.09
N PHE A 312 -0.22 -7.18 3.60
CA PHE A 312 -0.58 -5.95 2.90
C PHE A 312 0.40 -5.66 1.75
N PRO A 313 -0.08 -5.17 0.60
CA PRO A 313 0.78 -4.53 -0.39
C PRO A 313 1.43 -3.28 0.21
N LEU A 314 2.76 -3.16 0.07
CA LEU A 314 3.51 -2.00 0.54
C LEU A 314 3.90 -1.06 -0.60
N LEU A 315 3.74 0.24 -0.38
CA LEU A 315 4.17 1.32 -1.27
C LEU A 315 5.37 2.07 -0.66
N LEU A 316 6.25 2.60 -1.51
CA LEU A 316 7.43 3.35 -1.10
C LEU A 316 7.62 4.64 -1.92
N GLY A 317 7.43 5.79 -1.27
CA GLY A 317 7.64 7.12 -1.85
C GLY A 317 8.95 7.81 -1.46
N THR A 318 10.12 7.29 -1.86
CA THR A 318 11.44 7.94 -1.61
C THR A 318 11.77 9.09 -2.57
N SER A 319 11.04 9.23 -3.67
CA SER A 319 11.50 10.00 -4.84
C SER A 319 11.75 11.49 -4.57
N ARG A 320 12.96 11.94 -4.92
CA ARG A 320 13.46 13.33 -4.83
C ARG A 320 13.46 13.96 -3.42
N LYS A 321 13.18 13.16 -2.37
CA LYS A 321 13.05 13.57 -0.97
C LYS A 321 14.35 14.19 -0.42
N GLY A 322 14.19 15.05 0.59
CA GLY A 322 15.30 15.81 1.19
C GLY A 322 16.41 14.97 1.83
N PHE A 323 16.11 13.76 2.31
CA PHE A 323 17.13 12.87 2.90
C PHE A 323 18.19 12.46 1.87
N ILE A 324 17.79 12.23 0.61
CA ILE A 324 18.71 11.93 -0.50
C ILE A 324 19.68 13.12 -0.69
N GLY A 325 19.15 14.35 -0.72
CA GLY A 325 19.98 15.55 -0.84
C GLY A 325 20.97 15.74 0.31
N LYS A 326 20.57 15.43 1.56
CA LYS A 326 21.47 15.44 2.72
C LYS A 326 22.62 14.44 2.58
N LEU A 327 22.37 13.27 1.99
CA LEU A 327 23.36 12.20 1.83
C LEU A 327 24.28 12.37 0.61
N THR A 328 23.79 12.98 -0.48
CA THR A 328 24.56 13.15 -1.72
C THR A 328 25.15 14.54 -1.91
N GLY A 329 24.75 15.53 -1.09
CA GLY A 329 25.04 16.94 -1.30
C GLY A 329 24.16 17.63 -2.35
N GLU A 330 23.23 16.90 -2.99
CA GLU A 330 22.40 17.45 -4.07
C GLU A 330 21.26 18.33 -3.54
N THR A 331 21.37 19.64 -3.78
CA THR A 331 20.44 20.67 -3.30
C THR A 331 19.17 20.76 -4.16
N GLU A 332 19.25 20.46 -5.45
CA GLU A 332 18.12 20.52 -6.37
C GLU A 332 17.33 19.20 -6.36
N ALA A 333 16.03 19.28 -6.11
CA ALA A 333 15.19 18.08 -6.00
C ALA A 333 15.21 17.22 -7.27
N GLU A 334 15.29 17.83 -8.45
CA GLU A 334 15.17 17.14 -9.73
C GLU A 334 16.39 16.29 -10.10
N LYS A 335 17.58 16.66 -9.62
CA LYS A 335 18.83 15.94 -9.84
C LYS A 335 18.97 14.69 -8.94
N ARG A 336 18.09 14.51 -7.95
CA ARG A 336 18.11 13.38 -6.98
C ARG A 336 17.57 12.06 -7.54
N ASP A 337 17.39 11.93 -8.85
CA ASP A 337 16.83 10.71 -9.46
C ASP A 337 17.76 9.49 -9.30
N PHE A 338 19.09 9.65 -9.40
CA PHE A 338 20.02 8.54 -9.16
C PHE A 338 20.00 8.06 -7.70
N GLY A 339 19.96 8.99 -6.74
CA GLY A 339 19.80 8.66 -5.31
C GLY A 339 18.42 8.08 -4.99
N THR A 340 17.38 8.49 -5.73
CA THR A 340 16.05 7.86 -5.68
C THR A 340 16.14 6.40 -6.08
N VAL A 341 16.69 6.12 -7.28
CA VAL A 341 16.87 4.74 -7.77
C VAL A 341 17.67 3.90 -6.79
N GLY A 342 18.78 4.42 -6.24
CA GLY A 342 19.56 3.74 -5.21
C GLY A 342 18.74 3.36 -3.97
N SER A 343 17.90 4.29 -3.47
CA SER A 343 17.01 4.01 -2.32
C SER A 343 15.93 2.97 -2.64
N CYS A 344 15.35 3.00 -3.84
CA CYS A 344 14.33 2.04 -4.26
C CYS A 344 14.89 0.61 -4.33
N ILE A 345 16.06 0.44 -4.95
CA ILE A 345 16.72 -0.86 -5.06
C ILE A 345 17.18 -1.36 -3.68
N ALA A 346 17.71 -0.48 -2.82
CA ALA A 346 18.08 -0.84 -1.46
C ALA A 346 16.89 -1.40 -0.66
N SER A 347 15.72 -0.75 -0.69
CA SER A 347 14.52 -1.23 0.01
C SER A 347 13.92 -2.50 -0.60
N LEU A 348 14.06 -2.74 -1.90
CA LEU A 348 13.65 -4.01 -2.52
C LEU A 348 14.52 -5.18 -2.01
N CYS A 349 15.84 -4.99 -1.94
CA CYS A 349 16.76 -5.99 -1.39
C CYS A 349 16.55 -6.21 0.13
N LEU A 350 16.33 -5.14 0.89
CA LEU A 350 16.17 -5.18 2.36
C LEU A 350 14.76 -5.60 2.81
N GLY A 351 13.77 -5.62 1.92
CA GLY A 351 12.38 -5.98 2.23
C GLY A 351 12.09 -7.48 2.30
N ASN A 352 13.11 -8.35 2.36
CA ASN A 352 12.97 -9.80 2.23
C ASN A 352 12.26 -10.26 0.93
N ARG A 353 12.37 -9.51 -0.18
CA ARG A 353 11.80 -9.92 -1.47
C ARG A 353 12.37 -11.27 -1.93
N GLY A 354 13.67 -11.51 -1.76
CA GLY A 354 14.30 -12.79 -2.14
C GLY A 354 13.95 -13.17 -3.59
N ASN A 355 13.47 -14.40 -3.79
CA ASN A 355 12.89 -14.85 -5.06
C ASN A 355 11.36 -14.62 -5.15
N ASP A 356 10.72 -14.17 -4.06
CA ASP A 356 9.27 -13.98 -3.98
C ASP A 356 8.87 -12.51 -4.21
N ASN A 357 8.47 -12.22 -5.44
CA ASN A 357 8.01 -10.91 -5.86
C ASN A 357 6.76 -10.38 -5.12
N SER A 358 6.04 -11.23 -4.39
CA SER A 358 4.91 -10.79 -3.56
C SER A 358 5.36 -10.19 -2.22
N LEU A 359 6.60 -10.46 -1.78
CA LEU A 359 7.21 -9.97 -0.55
C LEU A 359 7.97 -8.64 -0.74
N GLY A 360 8.20 -7.94 0.38
CA GLY A 360 8.87 -6.64 0.39
C GLY A 360 8.00 -5.50 -0.14
N CYS A 361 8.60 -4.63 -0.96
CA CYS A 361 7.95 -3.44 -1.51
C CYS A 361 7.26 -3.75 -2.85
N ASN A 362 5.93 -3.60 -2.88
CA ASN A 362 5.10 -3.95 -4.02
C ASN A 362 4.89 -2.78 -5.01
N ILE A 363 4.97 -1.52 -4.55
CA ILE A 363 4.79 -0.32 -5.41
C ILE A 363 5.88 0.73 -5.15
N LEU A 364 6.62 1.14 -6.19
CA LEU A 364 7.55 2.28 -6.12
C LEU A 364 6.90 3.55 -6.66
N ARG A 365 6.80 4.61 -5.84
CA ARG A 365 6.22 5.92 -6.23
C ARG A 365 7.32 6.91 -6.62
N VAL A 366 7.44 7.22 -7.92
CA VAL A 366 8.61 7.91 -8.51
C VAL A 366 8.27 8.97 -9.56
N HIS A 367 9.12 10.00 -9.66
CA HIS A 367 9.08 10.97 -10.76
C HIS A 367 9.74 10.42 -12.04
N ASN A 368 10.86 9.71 -11.90
CA ASN A 368 11.64 9.16 -13.01
C ASN A 368 11.28 7.70 -13.24
N VAL A 369 10.19 7.48 -13.95
CA VAL A 369 9.63 6.15 -14.23
C VAL A 369 10.64 5.28 -14.98
N LYS A 370 11.21 5.79 -16.09
CA LYS A 370 12.21 5.05 -16.88
C LYS A 370 13.41 4.58 -16.06
N GLY A 371 13.96 5.45 -15.22
CA GLY A 371 15.11 5.12 -14.36
C GLY A 371 14.78 4.02 -13.35
N ALA A 372 13.61 4.10 -12.69
CA ALA A 372 13.13 3.05 -11.81
C ALA A 372 12.88 1.74 -12.57
N LYS A 373 12.22 1.80 -13.75
CA LYS A 373 11.90 0.62 -14.56
C LYS A 373 13.15 -0.11 -15.04
N GLN A 374 14.15 0.62 -15.52
CA GLN A 374 15.44 0.04 -15.92
C GLN A 374 16.17 -0.59 -14.73
N ALA A 375 16.22 0.09 -13.58
CA ALA A 375 16.89 -0.42 -12.39
C ALA A 375 16.22 -1.69 -11.83
N THR A 376 14.88 -1.69 -11.70
CA THR A 376 14.14 -2.88 -11.25
C THR A 376 14.30 -4.03 -12.25
N ALA A 377 14.21 -3.79 -13.56
CA ALA A 377 14.39 -4.86 -14.56
C ALA A 377 15.81 -5.48 -14.52
N VAL A 378 16.84 -4.68 -14.28
CA VAL A 378 18.22 -5.18 -14.11
C VAL A 378 18.38 -5.94 -12.79
N MET A 379 17.83 -5.43 -11.68
CA MET A 379 17.87 -6.10 -10.39
C MET A 379 17.15 -7.46 -10.43
N ASP A 380 15.93 -7.49 -10.95
CA ASP A 380 15.11 -8.70 -11.09
C ASP A 380 15.82 -9.76 -11.96
N ALA A 381 16.49 -9.34 -13.04
CA ALA A 381 17.27 -10.25 -13.90
C ALA A 381 18.55 -10.78 -13.24
N ILE A 382 19.16 -10.03 -12.29
CA ILE A 382 20.30 -10.49 -11.49
C ILE A 382 19.85 -11.47 -10.41
N VAL A 383 18.72 -11.19 -9.74
CA VAL A 383 18.15 -12.07 -8.70
C VAL A 383 17.67 -13.39 -9.28
N ALA A 384 17.09 -13.39 -10.50
CA ALA A 384 16.63 -14.60 -11.18
C ALA A 384 17.74 -15.41 -11.88
N ALA A 385 19.01 -15.00 -11.82
CA ALA A 385 20.12 -15.72 -12.42
C ALA A 385 20.44 -17.02 -11.66
N ARG A 386 20.89 -18.06 -12.40
CA ARG A 386 21.22 -19.40 -11.89
C ARG A 386 22.68 -19.73 -12.17
#